data_AF-A0A533XM06-F1
#
_entry.id   AF-A0A533XM06-F1
#
_cell.length_a   1.000
_cell.length_b   1.000
_cell.length_c   1.000
_cell.angle_alpha   90.00
_cell.angle_beta   90.00
_cell.angle_gamma   90.00
#
_symmetry.space_group_name_H-M   'P 1'
#
loop_
_entity.id
_entity.type
_entity.pdbx_description
1 polymer ?
#
loop_
_entity_poly.entity_id
_entity_poly.type
_entity_poly.pdbx_seq_one_letter_code
_entity_poly.pdbx_strand_id
1 'polypeptide(L)' 'MQKWTNGAGVDVVLDLVGGNYFAPNLEALAPRGRLICVGTTAGAKSEIDLGLFMRKRATIIGTMLRGRLIEE' A
#
# COMPACT_ATOMS: atom_id res chain seq x y z
N MET A 1 7.64 8.11 -8.73
CA MET A 1 7.85 8.78 -7.43
C MET A 1 9.15 9.58 -7.34
N GLN A 2 10.32 9.04 -7.74
CA GLN A 2 11.61 9.73 -7.60
C GLN A 2 11.64 11.21 -8.02
N LYS A 3 11.07 11.56 -9.18
CA LYS A 3 11.01 12.96 -9.65
C LYS A 3 10.19 13.89 -8.74
N TRP A 4 9.17 13.37 -8.09
CA TRP A 4 8.23 14.13 -7.25
C TRP A 4 8.67 14.19 -5.79
N THR A 5 9.47 13.21 -5.35
CA THR A 5 9.91 13.07 -3.95
C THR A 5 11.41 13.24 -3.79
N ASN A 6 12.13 13.69 -4.83
CA ASN A 6 13.60 13.71 -4.88
C ASN A 6 14.27 12.41 -4.38
N GLY A 7 13.67 11.27 -4.71
CA GLY A 7 14.14 9.94 -4.29
C GLY A 7 13.79 9.51 -2.86
N ALA A 8 13.14 10.35 -2.04
CA ALA A 8 12.78 10.00 -0.66
C ALA A 8 11.70 8.90 -0.54
N GLY A 9 10.83 8.76 -1.55
CA GLY A 9 9.61 7.94 -1.46
C GLY A 9 8.45 8.70 -0.84
N VAL A 10 7.33 8.02 -0.62
CA VAL A 10 6.11 8.60 -0.03
C VAL A 10 5.86 8.07 1.38
N ASP A 11 5.36 8.91 2.29
CA ASP A 11 5.05 8.49 3.65
C ASP A 11 3.82 7.59 3.74
N VAL A 12 2.89 7.74 2.79
CA VAL A 12 1.63 6.98 2.74
C VAL A 12 1.29 6.60 1.31
N VAL A 13 0.90 5.34 1.11
CA VAL A 13 0.21 4.85 -0.08
C VAL A 13 -1.20 4.42 0.30
N LEU A 14 -2.19 4.88 -0.46
CA LEU A 14 -3.57 4.39 -0.41
C LEU A 14 -3.79 3.48 -1.61
N ASP A 15 -3.90 2.17 -1.37
CA ASP A 15 -4.04 1.15 -2.39
C ASP A 15 -5.49 0.67 -2.50
N LEU A 16 -6.15 1.04 -3.58
CA LEU A 16 -7.52 0.62 -3.90
C LEU A 16 -7.55 -0.59 -4.85
N VAL A 17 -6.38 -1.03 -5.33
CA VAL A 17 -6.24 -1.99 -6.43
C VAL A 17 -5.78 -3.35 -5.92
N GLY A 18 -4.79 -3.35 -5.01
CA GLY A 18 -4.23 -4.56 -4.45
C GLY A 18 -3.53 -5.43 -5.49
N GLY A 19 -3.49 -6.74 -5.26
CA GLY A 19 -2.89 -7.70 -6.18
C GLY A 19 -1.44 -7.37 -6.53
N ASN A 20 -1.12 -7.38 -7.83
CA ASN A 20 0.23 -7.10 -8.33
C ASN A 20 0.74 -5.66 -8.09
N TYR A 21 -0.12 -4.72 -7.68
CA TYR A 21 0.30 -3.35 -7.32
C TYR A 21 0.94 -3.25 -5.94
N PHE A 22 0.74 -4.26 -5.09
CA PHE A 22 1.16 -4.19 -3.69
C PHE A 22 2.69 -4.10 -3.52
N ALA A 23 3.47 -4.87 -4.31
CA ALA A 23 4.93 -4.84 -4.25
C ALA A 23 5.51 -3.51 -4.77
N PRO A 24 5.11 -2.99 -5.94
CA PRO A 24 5.51 -1.64 -6.37
C PRO A 24 5.11 -0.54 -5.38
N ASN A 25 3.95 -0.66 -4.73
CA ASN A 25 3.49 0.26 -3.70
C ASN A 25 4.41 0.24 -2.47
N LEU A 26 4.88 -0.95 -2.06
CA LEU A 26 5.86 -1.10 -0.98
C LEU A 26 7.22 -0.49 -1.36
N GLU A 27 7.66 -0.64 -2.61
CA GLU A 27 8.90 -0.01 -3.11
C GLU A 27 8.84 1.52 -3.09
N ALA A 28 7.67 2.08 -3.41
CA ALA A 28 7.44 3.52 -3.46
C ALA A 28 7.48 4.20 -2.08
N LEU A 29 7.29 3.46 -0.99
CA LEU A 29 7.28 4.02 0.37
C LEU A 29 8.63 4.61 0.78
N ALA A 30 8.60 5.71 1.52
CA ALA A 30 9.74 6.18 2.30
C ALA A 30 10.01 5.22 3.49
N PRO A 31 11.20 5.25 4.11
CA PRO A 31 11.41 4.57 5.38
C PRO A 31 10.37 5.01 6.43
N ARG A 32 9.78 4.04 7.13
CA ARG A 32 8.67 4.17 8.08
C ARG A 32 7.33 4.56 7.46
N GLY A 33 7.21 4.44 6.13
CA GLY A 33 5.96 4.70 5.41
C GLY A 33 4.87 3.66 5.68
N ARG A 34 3.64 4.02 5.32
CA ARG A 34 2.42 3.23 5.53
C ARG A 34 1.71 2.90 4.22
N LEU A 35 1.43 1.62 3.98
CA LEU A 35 0.58 1.16 2.88
C LEU A 35 -0.80 0.80 3.44
N ILE A 36 -1.82 1.54 3.03
CA ILE A 36 -3.21 1.33 3.42
C ILE A 36 -3.92 0.62 2.26
N CYS A 37 -4.21 -0.66 2.44
CA CYS A 37 -4.93 -1.49 1.47
C CYS A 37 -6.43 -1.42 1.73
N VAL A 38 -7.19 -0.99 0.74
CA VAL A 38 -8.65 -0.81 0.79
C VAL A 38 -9.38 -1.70 -0.21
N GLY A 39 -8.71 -2.14 -1.27
CA GLY A 39 -9.32 -2.88 -2.36
C GLY A 39 -8.40 -3.90 -3.01
N THR A 40 -9.02 -4.85 -3.71
CA THR A 40 -8.36 -6.02 -4.31
C THR A 40 -8.84 -6.26 -5.74
N THR A 41 -9.13 -5.18 -6.48
CA THR A 41 -9.65 -5.24 -7.86
C THR A 41 -8.69 -5.92 -8.83
N ALA A 42 -7.37 -5.86 -8.61
CA ALA A 42 -6.36 -6.57 -9.38
C ALA A 42 -5.95 -7.92 -8.76
N GLY A 43 -6.69 -8.40 -7.75
CA GLY A 43 -6.47 -9.69 -7.10
C GLY A 43 -6.36 -9.61 -5.59
N ALA A 44 -6.80 -10.67 -4.91
CA ALA A 44 -6.83 -10.75 -3.45
C ALA A 44 -5.50 -11.24 -2.83
N LYS A 45 -4.51 -11.62 -3.66
CA LYS A 45 -3.22 -12.12 -3.22
C LYS A 45 -2.10 -11.33 -3.87
N SER A 46 -1.02 -11.12 -3.12
CA SER A 46 0.19 -10.50 -3.63
C SER A 46 1.41 -11.12 -2.96
N GLU A 47 2.52 -11.18 -3.68
CA GLU A 47 3.83 -11.52 -3.16
C GLU A 47 4.55 -10.26 -2.70
N ILE A 48 5.23 -10.33 -1.56
CA ILE A 48 5.96 -9.19 -0.98
C ILE A 48 7.40 -9.57 -0.65
N ASP A 49 8.34 -8.67 -0.93
CA ASP A 49 9.72 -8.78 -0.45
C ASP A 49 9.78 -8.37 1.04
N LEU A 50 9.89 -9.36 1.93
CA LEU A 50 10.00 -9.15 3.37
C LEU A 50 11.31 -8.43 3.76
N GLY A 51 12.40 -8.62 3.00
CA GLY A 51 13.65 -7.91 3.21
C GLY A 51 13.49 -6.41 2.97
N LEU A 52 12.80 -6.03 1.88
CA LEU A 52 12.45 -4.65 1.59
C LEU A 52 11.53 -4.05 2.66
N PHE A 53 10.49 -4.79 3.05
CA PHE A 53 9.56 -4.41 4.12
C PHE A 53 10.30 -4.08 5.42
N MET A 54 11.20 -4.97 5.86
CA MET A 54 12.00 -4.78 7.06
C MET A 54 12.98 -3.60 6.93
N ARG A 55 13.70 -3.48 5.82
CA ARG A 55 14.64 -2.35 5.58
C ARG A 55 13.92 -1.00 5.65
N LYS A 56 12.72 -0.92 5.06
CA LYS A 56 11.89 0.29 5.13
C LYS A 56 11.23 0.47 6.49
N ARG A 57 11.13 -0.54 7.36
CA ARG A 57 10.30 -0.49 8.59
C ARG A 57 8.86 -0.06 8.25
N ALA A 58 8.35 -0.57 7.14
CA ALA A 58 7.04 -0.17 6.63
C ALA A 58 5.92 -0.73 7.52
N THR A 59 4.75 -0.10 7.46
CA THR A 59 3.53 -0.59 8.09
C THR A 59 2.49 -0.88 7.01
N ILE A 60 1.83 -2.03 7.09
CA ILE A 60 0.72 -2.39 6.21
C ILE A 60 -0.57 -2.38 7.04
N ILE A 61 -1.59 -1.69 6.54
CA ILE A 61 -2.90 -1.57 7.18
C ILE A 61 -3.96 -2.03 6.19
N GLY A 62 -4.77 -3.01 6.58
CA GLY A 62 -5.95 -3.41 5.80
C GLY A 62 -7.20 -2.71 6.31
N THR A 63 -8.03 -2.21 5.40
CA THR A 63 -9.35 -1.66 5.71
C THR A 63 -10.32 -1.90 4.56
N MET A 64 -11.59 -1.60 4.77
CA MET A 64 -12.63 -1.63 3.73
C MET A 64 -13.36 -0.29 3.78
N LEU A 65 -13.81 0.20 2.63
CA LEU A 65 -14.78 1.29 2.62
C LEU A 65 -16.02 0.85 3.40
N ARG A 66 -16.53 1.71 4.29
CA ARG A 66 -17.75 1.42 5.04
C ARG A 66 -18.87 1.11 4.06
N GLY A 67 -19.38 -0.12 4.08
CA GLY A 67 -20.57 -0.48 3.33
C GLY A 67 -21.72 0.40 3.82
N ARG A 68 -22.35 1.14 2.91
CA ARG A 68 -23.60 1.81 3.20
C ARG A 68 -24.70 0.75 3.08
N LEU A 69 -25.26 0.31 4.20
CA LEU A 69 -26.50 -0.46 4.17
C LEU A 69 -27.59 0.44 3.55
N ILE A 70 -28.45 -0.13 2.71
CA ILE A 70 -29.52 0.63 2.02
C ILE A 70 -30.62 1.06 3.02
N GLU A 71 -30.58 0.60 4.27
CA GLU A 71 -31.45 1.02 5.36
C GLU A 71 -30.62 1.39 6.61
N GLU A 72 -30.62 2.67 6.97
CA GLU A 72 -30.64 3.23 8.34
C GLU A 72 -31.28 4.62 8.28
#